data_AF-A0AAN0LUP7-F1
#
_entry.id   AF-A0AAN0LUP7-F1
#
_cell.length_a   1.000
_cell.length_b   1.000
_cell.length_c   1.000
_cell.angle_alpha   90.00
_cell.angle_beta   90.00
_cell.angle_gamma   90.00
#
_symmetry.space_group_name_H-M   'P 1'
#
loop_
_entity.id
_entity.type
_entity.pdbx_description
1 polymer ?
#
loop_
_entity_poly.entity_id
_entity_poly.type
_entity_poly.pdbx_seq_one_letter_code
_entity_poly.pdbx_strand_id
1 'polypeptide(L)' 'MVICGSVYTIGDSYNDLPMIKAFHGFAMDNGVDAVKKHAQNVVATVGDALKSVTE' A
#
# COMPACT_ATOMS: atom_id res chain seq x y z
N MET A 1 19.84 14.65 -12.06
CA MET A 1 19.67 13.91 -10.80
C MET A 1 18.19 13.63 -10.64
N VAL A 2 17.72 12.41 -10.93
CA VAL A 2 16.36 12.03 -10.55
C VAL A 2 16.40 11.75 -9.06
N ILE A 3 15.64 12.50 -8.28
CA ILE A 3 15.45 12.24 -6.86
C ILE A 3 14.68 10.91 -6.79
N CYS A 4 15.36 9.83 -6.45
CA CYS A 4 14.73 8.51 -6.31
C CYS A 4 14.04 8.46 -4.94
N GLY A 5 12.83 9.01 -4.87
CA GLY A 5 11.99 8.90 -3.68
C GLY A 5 11.44 7.49 -3.51
N SER A 6 11.12 7.11 -2.27
CA SER A 6 10.39 5.87 -1.99
C SER A 6 8.97 5.94 -2.58
N VAL A 7 8.55 4.88 -3.28
CA VAL A 7 7.20 4.76 -3.82
C VAL A 7 6.36 3.91 -2.87
N TYR A 8 5.20 4.45 -2.50
CA TYR A 8 4.21 3.79 -1.65
C TYR A 8 2.92 3.59 -2.45
N THR A 9 2.26 2.46 -2.21
CA THR A 9 1.03 2.08 -2.93
C THR A 9 -0.03 1.63 -1.94
N ILE A 10 -1.30 1.84 -2.25
CA ILE A 10 -2.42 1.32 -1.45
C ILE A 10 -3.47 0.73 -2.39
N GLY A 11 -4.09 -0.37 -1.98
CA GLY A 11 -5.16 -1.00 -2.75
C GLY A 11 -6.03 -1.93 -1.91
N ASP A 12 -7.07 -2.43 -2.54
CA ASP A 12 -8.12 -3.23 -1.90
C ASP A 12 -8.55 -4.44 -2.77
N SER A 13 -8.15 -4.46 -4.04
CA SER A 13 -8.60 -5.46 -5.02
C SER A 13 -7.46 -6.06 -5.86
N TYR A 14 -7.78 -7.08 -6.65
CA TYR A 14 -6.80 -7.89 -7.38
C TYR A 14 -5.95 -7.08 -8.38
N ASN A 15 -6.51 -6.03 -8.98
CA ASN A 15 -5.80 -5.16 -9.92
C ASN A 15 -4.67 -4.36 -9.25
N ASP A 16 -4.65 -4.26 -7.92
CA ASP A 16 -3.62 -3.53 -7.18
C ASP A 16 -2.40 -4.40 -6.85
N LEU A 17 -2.54 -5.73 -6.93
CA LEU A 17 -1.47 -6.70 -6.61
C LEU A 17 -0.14 -6.43 -7.32
N PRO A 18 -0.10 -6.05 -8.62
CA PRO A 18 1.17 -5.75 -9.28
C PRO A 18 1.92 -4.58 -8.60
N MET A 19 1.21 -3.54 -8.19
CA MET A 19 1.79 -2.36 -7.55
C MET A 19 2.17 -2.66 -6.09
N ILE A 20 1.29 -3.32 -5.33
CA ILE A 20 1.52 -3.71 -3.93
C ILE A 20 2.75 -4.62 -3.79
N LYS A 21 2.97 -5.52 -4.76
CA LYS A 21 4.14 -6.41 -4.77
C LYS A 21 5.44 -5.72 -5.20
N ALA A 22 5.35 -4.67 -6.01
CA ALA A 22 6.51 -3.98 -6.57
C ALA A 22 7.07 -2.89 -5.65
N PHE A 23 6.25 -2.36 -4.73
CA PHE A 23 6.58 -1.17 -3.92
C PHE A 23 6.19 -1.36 -2.44
N HIS A 24 6.27 -0.29 -1.64
CA HIS A 24 5.83 -0.30 -0.25
C HIS A 24 4.30 -0.26 -0.16
N GLY A 25 3.70 -1.45 -0.25
CA GLY A 25 2.26 -1.63 -0.37
C GLY A 25 1.51 -1.66 0.96
N PHE A 26 0.41 -0.91 1.02
CA PHE A 26 -0.63 -0.98 2.04
C PHE A 26 -1.88 -1.67 1.46
N ALA A 27 -2.64 -2.34 2.32
CA ALA A 27 -3.95 -2.86 1.98
C ALA A 27 -5.04 -2.18 2.83
N MET A 28 -6.20 -1.95 2.24
CA MET A 28 -7.38 -1.53 3.00
C MET A 28 -7.90 -2.70 3.86
N ASP A 29 -8.40 -2.40 5.06
CA ASP A 29 -8.94 -3.39 6.00
C ASP A 29 -10.18 -4.14 5.47
N ASN A 30 -10.93 -3.51 4.59
CA ASN A 30 -12.06 -4.08 3.86
C ASN A 30 -11.67 -4.71 2.50
N GLY A 31 -10.38 -4.69 2.14
CA GLY A 31 -9.87 -5.27 0.90
C GLY A 31 -9.82 -6.80 0.90
N VAL A 32 -9.63 -7.39 -0.28
CA VAL A 32 -9.56 -8.86 -0.44
C VAL A 32 -8.34 -9.46 0.27
N ASP A 33 -8.45 -10.68 0.78
CA ASP A 33 -7.36 -11.33 1.53
C ASP A 33 -6.06 -11.46 0.72
N ALA A 34 -6.19 -11.58 -0.61
CA ALA A 34 -5.04 -11.63 -1.51
C ALA A 34 -4.17 -10.37 -1.42
N VAL A 35 -4.76 -9.16 -1.35
CA VAL A 35 -3.98 -7.93 -1.23
C VAL A 35 -3.38 -7.78 0.17
N LYS A 36 -4.14 -8.11 1.22
CA LYS A 36 -3.66 -8.05 2.61
C LYS A 36 -2.46 -8.97 2.85
N LYS A 37 -2.47 -10.16 2.25
CA LYS A 37 -1.35 -11.12 2.32
C LYS A 37 -0.05 -10.57 1.73
N HIS A 38 -0.14 -9.66 0.75
CA HIS A 38 1.02 -9.12 0.04
C HIS A 38 1.41 -7.71 0.47
N ALA A 39 0.54 -7.01 1.19
CA ALA A 39 0.83 -5.69 1.74
C ALA A 39 1.74 -5.77 2.98
N GLN A 40 2.53 -4.72 3.19
CA GLN A 40 3.37 -4.53 4.37
C GLN A 40 2.55 -4.13 5.59
N ASN A 41 1.42 -3.44 5.38
CA ASN A 41 0.52 -3.04 6.46
C ASN A 41 -0.94 -2.98 5.99
N VAL A 42 -1.86 -3.14 6.93
CA VAL A 42 -3.31 -3.04 6.69
C VAL A 42 -3.85 -1.83 7.44
N VAL A 43 -4.63 -0.98 6.76
CA VAL A 43 -5.13 0.29 7.30
C VAL A 43 -6.61 0.48 7.00
N ALA A 44 -7.29 1.25 7.84
CA ALA A 44 -8.70 1.58 7.64
C ALA A 44 -8.90 2.68 6.60
N THR A 45 -7.96 3.62 6.50
CA THR A 45 -8.04 4.74 5.56
C THR A 45 -6.70 5.06 4.89
N VAL A 46 -6.76 5.72 3.73
CA VAL A 46 -5.58 6.29 3.08
C VAL A 46 -4.87 7.30 4.00
N GLY A 47 -5.62 8.03 4.83
CA GLY A 47 -5.05 8.96 5.80
C GLY A 47 -4.14 8.28 6.82
N ASP A 48 -4.48 7.08 7.26
CA ASP A 48 -3.66 6.30 8.18
C ASP A 48 -2.39 5.77 7.50
N ALA A 49 -2.47 5.44 6.20
CA ALA A 49 -1.29 5.12 5.39
C ALA A 49 -0.34 6.32 5.27
N LEU A 50 -0.87 7.53 5.04
CA LEU A 50 -0.07 8.74 4.91
C LEU A 50 0.70 9.06 6.19
N LYS A 51 0.04 8.99 7.35
CA LYS A 51 0.71 9.17 8.66
C LYS A 51 1.86 8.20 8.86
N SER A 52 1.76 6.98 8.31
CA SER A 52 2.82 5.96 8.40
C SER A 52 4.07 6.27 7.56
N VAL A 53 4.02 7.25 6.65
CA VAL A 53 5.12 7.54 5.70
C VAL A 53 5.58 9.00 5.70
N THR A 54 4.84 9.92 6.32
CA THR A 54 5.18 11.36 6.36
C THR A 54 5.65 11.87 7.72
N GLU A 55 5.66 11.03 8.74
CA GLU A 55 6.17 11.31 10.09
C GLU A 55 7.51 10.61 10.30
#